data_AF-A0A7V2ZK40-F1
#
_entry.id   AF-A0A7V2ZK40-F1
#
_cell.length_a   1.000
_cell.length_b   1.000
_cell.length_c   1.000
_cell.angle_alpha   90.00
_cell.angle_beta   90.00
_cell.angle_gamma   90.00
#
_symmetry.space_group_name_H-M   'P 1'
#
loop_
_entity.id
_entity.type
_entity.pdbx_description
1 polymer ?
#
loop_
_entity_poly.entity_id
_entity_poly.type
_entity_poly.pdbx_seq_one_letter_code
_entity_poly.pdbx_strand_id
1 'polypeptide(L)' 'MEPKWYTYFNYGSIAFVAVLLILILTNSVPRDYYIPLLIVAIIIFILRIVFRVIVIKKIRERE' A
#
# COMPACT_ATOMS: atom_id res chain seq x y z
N MET A 1 16.12 12.77 -7.19
CA MET A 1 16.22 11.35 -6.78
C MET A 1 15.14 11.04 -5.77
N GLU A 2 14.29 10.03 -6.03
CA GLU A 2 13.31 9.59 -5.04
C GLU A 2 14.01 9.06 -3.78
N PRO A 3 13.46 9.30 -2.57
CA PRO A 3 14.02 8.74 -1.36
C PRO A 3 13.97 7.20 -1.40
N LYS A 4 15.09 6.52 -1.11
CA LYS A 4 15.14 5.03 -1.11
C LYS A 4 14.03 4.40 -0.26
N TRP A 5 13.68 5.01 0.87
CA TRP A 5 12.59 4.55 1.74
C TRP A 5 11.22 4.55 1.03
N TYR A 6 10.97 5.52 0.14
CA TYR A 6 9.72 5.60 -0.62
C TYR A 6 9.62 4.47 -1.64
N THR A 7 10.74 4.12 -2.29
CA THR A 7 10.82 2.99 -3.20
C THR A 7 10.48 1.67 -2.48
N TYR A 8 11.10 1.41 -1.32
CA TYR A 8 10.78 0.22 -0.51
C TYR A 8 9.32 0.21 -0.07
N PHE A 9 8.80 1.34 0.42
CA PHE A 9 7.40 1.45 0.82
C PHE A 9 6.44 1.18 -0.36
N ASN A 10 6.73 1.74 -1.54
CA ASN A 10 5.86 1.58 -2.70
C ASN A 10 5.82 0.12 -3.19
N TYR A 11 6.96 -0.53 -3.37
CA TYR A 11 6.98 -1.95 -3.80
C TYR A 11 6.51 -2.90 -2.70
N GLY A 12 6.89 -2.66 -1.45
CA GLY A 12 6.48 -3.47 -0.31
C GLY A 12 4.97 -3.43 -0.07
N SER A 13 4.36 -2.24 -0.14
CA SER A 13 2.91 -2.10 0.00
C SER A 13 2.13 -2.73 -1.15
N ILE A 14 2.65 -2.70 -2.39
CA ILE A 14 2.05 -3.45 -3.51
C ILE A 14 2.06 -4.95 -3.22
N ALA A 15 3.23 -5.49 -2.87
CA ALA A 15 3.38 -6.92 -2.62
C ALA A 15 2.48 -7.37 -1.47
N PHE A 16 2.42 -6.59 -0.39
CA PHE A 16 1.56 -6.90 0.75
C PHE A 16 0.08 -6.93 0.38
N VAL A 17 -0.43 -5.93 -0.34
CA VAL A 17 -1.83 -5.90 -0.79
C VAL A 17 -2.12 -7.07 -1.74
N ALA A 18 -1.18 -7.43 -2.62
CA ALA A 18 -1.34 -8.60 -3.49
C ALA A 18 -1.49 -9.90 -2.69
N VAL A 19 -0.69 -10.10 -1.64
CA VAL A 19 -0.83 -11.26 -0.74
C VAL A 19 -2.20 -11.26 -0.05
N LEU A 20 -2.66 -10.12 0.46
CA LEU A 20 -3.99 -10.02 1.09
C LEU A 20 -5.12 -10.40 0.13
N LEU A 21 -5.05 -9.92 -1.12
CA LEU A 21 -6.03 -10.26 -2.15
C LEU A 21 -5.98 -11.73 -2.52
N ILE A 22 -4.79 -12.33 -2.63
CA ILE A 22 -4.64 -13.76 -2.87
C ILE A 22 -5.32 -14.55 -1.75
N LEU A 23 -5.07 -14.22 -0.48
CA LEU A 23 -5.67 -14.90 0.67
C LEU A 23 -7.20 -14.89 0.62
N ILE A 24 -7.79 -13.77 0.19
CA ILE A 24 -9.24 -13.63 0.00
C ILE A 24 -9.72 -14.48 -1.19
N LEU A 25 -9.04 -14.38 -2.34
CA LEU A 25 -9.42 -15.08 -3.58
C LEU A 25 -9.34 -16.61 -3.45
N THR A 26 -8.32 -17.11 -2.76
CA THR A 26 -8.11 -18.55 -2.56
C THR A 26 -8.93 -19.12 -1.41
N ASN A 27 -9.73 -18.29 -0.71
CA ASN A 27 -10.41 -18.65 0.53
C ASN A 27 -9.46 -19.28 1.57
N SER A 28 -8.21 -18.81 1.63
CA SER A 28 -7.20 -19.31 2.56
C SER A 28 -7.33 -18.74 3.98
N VAL A 29 -8.28 -17.82 4.19
CA VAL A 29 -8.63 -17.25 5.49
C VAL A 29 -10.14 -17.41 5.73
N PRO A 30 -10.60 -17.44 7.00
CA PRO A 30 -12.03 -17.48 7.28
C PRO A 30 -12.77 -16.25 6.75
N ARG A 31 -14.04 -16.42 6.34
CA ARG A 31 -14.83 -15.36 5.66
C ARG A 31 -15.06 -14.11 6.50
N ASP A 32 -15.12 -14.26 7.81
CA ASP A 32 -15.18 -13.18 8.79
C ASP A 32 -13.97 -12.23 8.72
N TYR A 33 -12.82 -12.70 8.21
CA TYR A 33 -11.64 -11.87 7.99
C TYR A 33 -11.64 -11.11 6.65
N TYR A 34 -12.56 -11.37 5.73
CA TYR A 34 -12.51 -10.76 4.40
C TYR A 34 -12.67 -9.24 4.48
N ILE A 35 -13.68 -8.78 5.23
CA ILE A 35 -13.93 -7.35 5.42
C ILE A 35 -12.76 -6.68 6.17
N PRO A 36 -12.27 -7.21 7.31
CA PRO A 36 -11.06 -6.70 7.96
C PRO A 36 -9.84 -6.58 7.03
N LEU A 37 -9.55 -7.61 6.24
CA LEU A 37 -8.41 -7.60 5.31
C LEU A 37 -8.60 -6.57 4.19
N LEU A 38 -9.83 -6.42 3.68
CA LEU A 38 -10.16 -5.40 2.69
C LEU A 38 -9.95 -3.99 3.26
N ILE A 39 -10.37 -3.76 4.51
CA ILE A 39 -10.16 -2.49 5.22
C ILE A 39 -8.67 -2.18 5.34
N VAL A 40 -7.85 -3.15 5.73
CA VAL A 40 -6.39 -2.99 5.81
C VAL A 40 -5.81 -2.62 4.43
N ALA A 41 -6.24 -3.29 3.36
CA ALA A 41 -5.79 -2.98 2.00
C ALA A 41 -6.17 -1.54 1.57
N ILE A 42 -7.38 -1.09 1.92
CA ILE A 42 -7.84 0.29 1.65
C ILE A 42 -7.00 1.31 2.42
N ILE A 43 -6.72 1.07 3.71
CA ILE A 43 -5.88 1.95 4.52
C ILE A 43 -4.48 2.09 3.89
N ILE A 44 -3.88 0.98 3.48
CA ILE A 44 -2.57 0.98 2.80
C ILE A 44 -2.64 1.78 1.49
N PHE A 45 -3.71 1.62 0.72
CA PHE A 45 -3.92 2.37 -0.50
C PHE A 45 -3.99 3.88 -0.25
N ILE A 46 -4.74 4.33 0.76
CA ILE A 46 -4.81 5.74 1.15
C ILE A 46 -3.42 6.25 1.57
N LEU A 47 -2.69 5.51 2.39
CA LEU A 47 -1.33 5.88 2.79
C LEU A 47 -0.41 6.05 1.58
N ARG A 48 -0.52 5.18 0.57
CA ARG A 48 0.26 5.31 -0.68
C ARG A 48 -0.03 6.61 -1.42
N ILE A 49 -1.29 7.04 -1.47
CA ILE A 49 -1.66 8.32 -2.07
C ILE A 49 -1.05 9.48 -1.29
N VAL A 50 -1.18 9.47 0.04
CA VAL A 50 -0.64 10.53 0.90
C VAL A 50 0.89 10.63 0.74
N PHE A 51 1.61 9.51 0.83
CA PHE A 51 3.06 9.52 0.65
C PHE A 51 3.49 9.95 -0.75
N ARG A 52 2.74 9.55 -1.79
CA ARG A 52 3.01 10.02 -3.16
C ARG A 52 2.89 11.54 -3.26
N VAL A 53 1.83 12.13 -2.70
CA VAL A 53 1.66 13.60 -2.70
C VAL A 53 2.80 14.29 -1.96
N ILE A 54 3.20 13.78 -0.79
CA ILE A 54 4.32 14.33 -0.01
C ILE A 54 5.63 14.26 -0.80
N VAL A 55 5.92 13.13 -1.45
CA VAL A 55 7.17 12.95 -2.20
C VAL A 55 7.19 13.87 -3.43
N ILE A 56 6.10 13.97 -4.19
CA ILE A 56 6.00 14.88 -5.33
C ILE A 56 6.22 16.32 -4.89
N LYS A 57 5.56 16.74 -3.80
CA LYS A 57 5.73 18.09 -3.24
C LYS A 57 7.18 18.35 -2.82
N LYS A 58 7.82 17.40 -2.14
CA LYS A 58 9.22 17.50 -1.71
C LYS A 58 10.22 17.55 -2.86
N ILE A 59 9.93 16.87 -3.97
CA ILE A 59 10.76 16.93 -5.18
C ILE A 59 10.66 18.33 -5.79
N ARG A 60 9.43 18.87 -5.91
CA ARG A 60 9.18 20.21 -6.47
C ARG A 60 9.79 21.34 -5.65
N GLU A 61 9.85 21.22 -4.32
CA GLU A 61 10.48 22.23 -3.44
C GLU A 61 12.01 22.22 -3.49
N ARG A 62 12.63 21.18 -4.08
CA ARG A 62 14.10 21.11 -4.26
C ARG A 62 14.57 21.51 -5.66
N GLU A 63 13.66 21.69 -6.61
CA GLU A 63 13.92 22.25 -7.94
C GLU A 63 13.76 23.78 -7.90
#